data_AF-A0A354B5G8-F1
#
_entry.id   AF-A0A354B5G8-F1
#
_cell.length_a   1.000
_cell.length_b   1.000
_cell.length_c   1.000
_cell.angle_alpha   90.00
_cell.angle_beta   90.00
_cell.angle_gamma   90.00
#
_symmetry.space_group_name_H-M   'P 1'
#
loop_
_entity.id
_entity.type
_entity.pdbx_description
1 polymer ?
#
loop_
_entity_poly.entity_id
_entity_poly.type
_entity_poly.pdbx_seq_one_letter_code
_entity_poly.pdbx_strand_id
1 'polypeptide(L)'
;MTARHLILSLALVMVLSACGGSGADDTPSPGESFAIETYVGSELSLDEQRCILEGTRVLDIEPERITADDLTADEDGELLAIVAECLEDPASFEPFVDSFIAGAAEGGTNLTRSEAQCAIRALETDADEEEILACLSDETLDSIEDPTIDLLSDQCRRGNNQACDELYRSAPEGSDASIYGMTCANRLPEGTGFTCFDELG
;
A
#
# COMPACT_ATOMS: atom_id res chain seq x y z
N MET A 1 12.02 34.29 -35.14
CA MET A 1 11.74 32.93 -35.66
C MET A 1 12.50 31.98 -34.76
N THR A 2 11.78 31.45 -33.79
CA THR A 2 12.25 31.02 -32.47
C THR A 2 12.33 29.49 -32.41
N ALA A 3 13.51 28.99 -32.05
CA ALA A 3 13.79 27.79 -31.25
C ALA A 3 12.64 26.80 -30.97
N ARG A 4 12.10 26.13 -32.01
CA ARG A 4 10.98 25.17 -31.86
C ARG A 4 11.18 23.84 -32.57
N HIS A 5 12.43 23.48 -32.92
CA HIS A 5 12.71 22.29 -33.73
C HIS A 5 13.91 21.44 -33.25
N LEU A 6 14.36 21.57 -32.00
CA LEU A 6 15.48 20.76 -31.47
C LEU A 6 15.09 19.77 -30.35
N ILE A 7 13.81 19.59 -30.04
CA ILE A 7 13.34 18.69 -28.96
C ILE A 7 12.38 17.63 -29.53
N LEU A 8 12.80 16.90 -30.56
CA LEU A 8 11.95 15.86 -31.17
C LEU A 8 12.70 14.59 -31.59
N SER A 9 13.87 14.33 -30.98
CA SER A 9 14.73 13.19 -31.37
C SER A 9 15.06 12.21 -30.23
N LEU A 10 14.38 12.30 -29.09
CA LEU A 10 14.42 11.26 -28.05
C LEU A 10 13.01 10.68 -27.86
N ALA A 11 12.46 10.10 -28.94
CA ALA A 11 11.40 9.13 -28.80
C ALA A 11 12.07 7.80 -28.42
N LEU A 12 12.19 7.64 -27.10
CA LEU A 12 12.26 6.42 -26.32
C LEU A 12 11.89 5.18 -27.16
N VAL A 13 12.85 4.27 -27.31
CA VAL A 13 12.56 2.89 -27.70
C VAL A 13 11.87 2.25 -26.49
N MET A 14 10.55 2.44 -26.36
CA MET A 14 9.74 1.52 -25.56
C MET A 14 9.75 0.19 -26.31
N VAL A 15 10.55 -0.75 -25.83
CA VAL A 15 10.31 -2.16 -26.13
C VAL A 15 9.06 -2.51 -25.35
N LEU A 16 7.90 -2.39 -25.99
CA LEU A 16 6.72 -3.15 -25.61
C LEU A 16 7.10 -4.63 -25.81
N SER A 17 7.61 -5.26 -24.76
CA SER A 17 7.69 -6.72 -24.68
C SER A 17 6.26 -7.24 -24.57
N ALA A 18 5.59 -7.27 -25.71
CA ALA A 18 4.38 -8.04 -25.88
C ALA A 18 4.75 -9.51 -25.63
N CYS A 19 4.39 -10.04 -24.46
CA CYS A 19 4.37 -11.47 -24.18
C CYS A 19 3.41 -12.15 -25.17
N GLY A 20 3.96 -12.55 -26.31
CA GLY A 20 3.22 -13.11 -27.45
C GLY A 20 4.08 -14.10 -28.22
N GLY A 21 4.74 -15.02 -27.52
CA GLY A 21 5.57 -16.07 -28.08
C GLY A 21 4.96 -17.45 -27.85
N SER A 22 4.24 -17.96 -28.85
CA SER A 22 3.69 -19.32 -28.86
C SER A 22 4.72 -20.34 -29.37
N GLY A 23 5.17 -21.29 -28.52
CA GLY A 23 5.93 -22.45 -28.96
C GLY A 23 6.40 -23.41 -27.85
N ALA A 24 5.76 -24.60 -27.77
CA ALA A 24 6.18 -25.84 -27.09
C ALA A 24 6.48 -25.80 -25.57
N ASP A 25 5.52 -26.29 -24.76
CA ASP A 25 5.66 -26.66 -23.33
C ASP A 25 6.62 -25.79 -22.48
N ASP A 26 6.45 -24.46 -22.56
CA ASP A 26 6.97 -23.49 -21.59
C ASP A 26 6.21 -23.58 -20.25
N THR A 27 5.93 -24.79 -19.78
CA THR A 27 5.36 -24.97 -18.44
C THR A 27 6.53 -25.01 -17.48
N PRO A 28 6.60 -24.09 -16.50
CA PRO A 28 7.60 -24.15 -15.45
C PRO A 28 7.67 -25.53 -14.83
N SER A 29 8.88 -26.05 -14.61
CA SER A 29 9.06 -27.26 -13.82
C SER A 29 8.64 -26.99 -12.36
N PRO A 30 8.25 -28.01 -11.58
CA PRO A 30 7.88 -27.81 -10.18
C PRO A 30 8.98 -27.17 -9.33
N GLY A 31 10.26 -27.38 -9.68
CA GLY A 31 11.39 -26.75 -9.00
C GLY A 31 11.51 -25.27 -9.34
N GLU A 32 11.33 -24.91 -10.61
CA GLU A 32 11.28 -23.51 -11.08
C GLU A 32 10.14 -22.75 -10.43
N SER A 33 8.91 -23.27 -10.47
CA SER A 33 7.74 -22.66 -9.82
C SER A 33 7.98 -22.46 -8.33
N PHE A 34 8.50 -23.50 -7.65
CA PHE A 34 8.76 -23.42 -6.22
C PHE A 34 9.79 -22.33 -5.87
N ALA A 35 10.84 -22.18 -6.69
CA ALA A 35 11.87 -21.18 -6.43
C ALA A 35 11.34 -19.74 -6.50
N ILE A 36 10.60 -19.43 -7.56
CA ILE A 36 10.04 -18.09 -7.77
C ILE A 36 8.88 -17.79 -6.82
N GLU A 37 8.00 -18.75 -6.52
CA GLU A 37 6.93 -18.56 -5.53
C GLU A 37 7.49 -18.41 -4.11
N THR A 38 8.60 -19.08 -3.79
CA THR A 38 9.31 -18.87 -2.51
C THR A 38 9.91 -17.47 -2.43
N TYR A 39 10.48 -16.97 -3.53
CA TYR A 39 11.03 -15.62 -3.60
C TYR A 39 9.93 -14.55 -3.49
N VAL A 40 8.83 -14.71 -4.21
CA VAL A 40 7.69 -13.78 -4.16
C VAL A 40 6.95 -13.87 -2.82
N GLY A 41 6.88 -15.05 -2.22
CA GLY A 41 6.11 -15.31 -1.00
C GLY A 41 4.62 -15.56 -1.24
N SER A 42 4.19 -15.78 -2.49
CA SER A 42 2.82 -16.07 -2.88
C SER A 42 2.75 -17.08 -4.04
N GLU A 43 1.57 -17.66 -4.24
CA GLU A 43 1.29 -18.47 -5.44
C GLU A 43 1.17 -17.56 -6.66
N LEU A 44 1.75 -17.99 -7.78
CA LEU A 44 1.82 -17.20 -9.01
C LEU A 44 0.96 -17.81 -10.11
N SER A 45 0.37 -16.97 -10.95
CA SER A 45 -0.24 -17.42 -12.20
C SER A 45 0.81 -17.97 -13.16
N LEU A 46 0.40 -18.84 -14.10
CA LEU A 46 1.34 -19.39 -15.09
C LEU A 46 2.01 -18.30 -15.94
N ASP A 47 1.32 -17.18 -16.19
CA ASP A 47 1.86 -16.08 -16.98
C ASP A 47 2.93 -15.30 -16.20
N GLU A 48 2.71 -15.01 -14.92
CA GLU A 48 3.70 -14.41 -14.02
C GLU A 48 4.93 -15.31 -13.87
N GLN A 49 4.71 -16.62 -13.65
CA GLN A 49 5.81 -17.59 -13.53
C GLN A 49 6.68 -17.61 -14.78
N ARG A 50 6.06 -17.62 -15.96
CA ARG A 50 6.79 -17.60 -17.24
C ARG A 50 7.57 -16.31 -17.43
N CYS A 51 6.98 -15.17 -17.07
CA CYS A 51 7.62 -13.86 -17.15
C CYS A 51 8.87 -13.82 -16.27
N ILE A 52 8.75 -14.20 -14.99
CA ILE A 52 9.87 -14.18 -14.04
C ILE A 52 10.98 -15.13 -14.49
N LEU A 53 10.63 -16.34 -14.92
CA LEU A 53 11.64 -17.31 -15.39
C LEU A 53 12.36 -16.84 -16.64
N GLU A 54 11.69 -16.15 -17.55
CA GLU A 54 12.37 -15.53 -18.68
C GLU A 54 13.37 -14.46 -18.21
N GLY A 55 12.98 -13.64 -17.25
CA GLY A 55 13.89 -12.68 -16.64
C GLY A 55 15.10 -13.32 -15.94
N THR A 56 14.93 -14.41 -15.20
CA THR A 56 16.06 -15.14 -14.58
C THR A 56 17.06 -15.64 -15.62
N ARG A 57 16.60 -16.07 -16.80
CA ARG A 57 17.48 -16.50 -17.91
C ARG A 57 18.24 -15.33 -18.50
N VAL A 58 17.62 -14.16 -18.60
CA VAL A 58 18.28 -12.92 -19.05
C VAL A 58 19.39 -12.51 -18.08
N LEU A 59 19.18 -12.72 -16.77
CA LEU A 59 20.16 -12.43 -15.72
C LEU A 59 21.18 -13.55 -15.48
N ASP A 60 21.10 -14.67 -16.20
CA ASP A 60 21.94 -15.88 -15.97
C ASP A 60 21.85 -16.41 -14.52
N ILE A 61 20.65 -16.29 -13.91
CA ILE A 61 20.35 -16.77 -12.57
C ILE A 61 19.69 -18.17 -12.66
N GLU A 62 20.35 -19.16 -12.07
CA GLU A 62 19.74 -20.48 -11.88
C GLU A 62 18.71 -20.44 -10.73
N PRO A 63 17.48 -20.95 -10.91
CA PRO A 63 16.43 -20.92 -9.88
C PRO A 63 16.83 -21.53 -8.53
N GLU A 64 17.72 -22.53 -8.55
CA GLU A 64 18.23 -23.15 -7.33
C GLU A 64 19.00 -22.17 -6.44
N ARG A 65 19.70 -21.19 -7.04
CA ARG A 65 20.43 -20.14 -6.30
C ARG A 65 19.49 -19.22 -5.53
N ILE A 66 18.29 -18.98 -6.07
CA ILE A 66 17.24 -18.20 -5.41
C ILE A 66 16.84 -18.91 -4.10
N THR A 67 16.52 -20.21 -4.17
CA THR A 67 16.14 -20.98 -2.96
C THR A 67 17.29 -21.22 -1.99
N ALA A 68 18.53 -21.16 -2.48
CA ALA A 68 19.74 -21.26 -1.68
C ALA A 68 20.15 -19.94 -1.02
N ASP A 69 19.45 -18.82 -1.32
CA ASP A 69 19.80 -17.47 -0.87
C ASP A 69 21.26 -17.10 -1.22
N ASP A 70 21.69 -17.48 -2.43
CA ASP A 70 23.07 -17.32 -2.93
C ASP A 70 23.15 -16.29 -4.07
N LEU A 71 22.28 -15.27 -4.02
CA LEU A 71 22.32 -14.14 -4.94
C LEU A 71 23.23 -13.04 -4.42
N THR A 72 23.98 -12.40 -5.32
CA THR A 72 24.66 -11.14 -4.99
C THR A 72 23.65 -10.02 -4.84
N ALA A 73 24.02 -8.93 -4.17
CA ALA A 73 23.13 -7.77 -4.00
C ALA A 73 22.71 -7.15 -5.35
N ASP A 74 23.59 -7.20 -6.35
CA ASP A 74 23.29 -6.71 -7.70
C ASP A 74 22.27 -7.64 -8.39
N GLU A 75 22.48 -8.97 -8.35
CA GLU A 75 21.54 -9.95 -8.91
C GLU A 75 20.17 -9.92 -8.21
N ASP A 76 20.15 -9.77 -6.89
CA ASP A 76 18.90 -9.67 -6.13
C ASP A 76 18.12 -8.41 -6.50
N GLY A 77 18.79 -7.26 -6.64
CA GLY A 77 18.16 -6.02 -7.08
C GLY A 77 17.60 -6.10 -8.51
N GLU A 78 18.34 -6.74 -9.43
CA GLU A 78 17.87 -6.98 -10.80
C GLU A 78 16.69 -7.95 -10.84
N LEU A 79 16.75 -9.05 -10.07
CA LEU A 79 15.65 -10.01 -9.96
C LEU A 79 14.40 -9.36 -9.35
N LEU A 80 14.56 -8.55 -8.30
CA LEU A 80 13.48 -7.80 -7.66
C LEU A 80 12.73 -6.92 -8.67
N ALA A 81 13.48 -6.21 -9.53
CA ALA A 81 12.90 -5.35 -10.55
C ALA A 81 12.13 -6.14 -11.61
N ILE A 82 12.69 -7.27 -12.06
CA ILE A 82 12.01 -8.19 -13.00
C ILE A 82 10.71 -8.72 -12.40
N VAL A 83 10.75 -9.17 -11.14
CA VAL A 83 9.57 -9.70 -10.46
C VAL A 83 8.49 -8.62 -10.37
N ALA A 84 8.83 -7.40 -9.96
CA ALA A 84 7.87 -6.30 -9.90
C ALA A 84 7.25 -5.96 -11.27
N GLU A 85 8.00 -6.08 -12.37
CA GLU A 85 7.46 -5.88 -13.73
C GLU A 85 6.53 -7.02 -14.17
N CYS A 86 6.77 -8.24 -13.69
CA CYS A 86 6.02 -9.42 -14.10
C CYS A 86 4.70 -9.64 -13.36
N LEU A 87 4.56 -9.11 -12.13
CA LEU A 87 3.38 -9.32 -11.30
C LEU A 87 2.21 -8.45 -11.75
N GLU A 88 0.99 -8.97 -11.57
CA GLU A 88 -0.22 -8.19 -11.84
C GLU A 88 -0.46 -7.08 -10.78
N ASP A 89 0.00 -7.28 -9.54
CA ASP A 89 -0.04 -6.29 -8.44
C ASP A 89 1.33 -6.28 -7.71
N PRO A 90 2.34 -5.54 -8.19
CA PRO A 90 3.64 -5.44 -7.52
C PRO A 90 3.57 -4.83 -6.12
N ALA A 91 2.49 -4.10 -5.79
CA ALA A 91 2.28 -3.63 -4.42
C ALA A 91 1.94 -4.77 -3.44
N SER A 92 1.66 -5.98 -3.92
CA SER A 92 1.53 -7.18 -3.08
C SER A 92 2.87 -7.86 -2.78
N PHE A 93 3.94 -7.49 -3.50
CA PHE A 93 5.26 -8.08 -3.36
C PHE A 93 6.10 -7.33 -2.32
N GLU A 94 6.12 -7.86 -1.11
CA GLU A 94 6.68 -7.19 0.08
C GLU A 94 8.15 -6.78 -0.06
N PRO A 95 9.07 -7.61 -0.61
CA PRO A 95 10.45 -7.18 -0.88
C PRO A 95 10.55 -5.94 -1.78
N PHE A 96 9.67 -5.80 -2.77
CA PHE A 96 9.64 -4.61 -3.63
C PHE A 96 9.10 -3.39 -2.88
N VAL A 97 8.03 -3.57 -2.09
CA VAL A 97 7.48 -2.52 -1.23
C VAL A 97 8.52 -2.01 -0.22
N ASP A 98 9.28 -2.92 0.41
CA ASP A 98 10.33 -2.56 1.37
C ASP A 98 11.49 -1.81 0.68
N SER A 99 11.89 -2.23 -0.52
CA SER A 99 12.89 -1.52 -1.35
C SER A 99 12.40 -0.12 -1.75
N PHE A 100 11.13 0.01 -2.13
CA PHE A 100 10.51 1.28 -2.46
C PHE A 100 10.49 2.24 -1.25
N ILE A 101 10.13 1.75 -0.06
CA ILE A 101 10.16 2.53 1.18
C ILE A 101 11.59 2.99 1.50
N ALA A 102 12.57 2.10 1.39
CA ALA A 102 13.97 2.44 1.62
C ALA A 102 14.46 3.53 0.66
N GLY A 103 14.16 3.40 -0.64
CA GLY A 103 14.49 4.40 -1.65
C GLY A 103 13.79 5.75 -1.39
N ALA A 104 12.52 5.74 -0.99
CA ALA A 104 11.80 6.97 -0.62
C ALA A 104 12.44 7.66 0.59
N ALA A 105 12.87 6.89 1.60
CA ALA A 105 13.53 7.39 2.79
C ALA A 105 14.88 8.07 2.48
N GLU A 106 15.65 7.52 1.53
CA GLU A 106 16.87 8.17 1.02
C GLU A 106 16.57 9.51 0.33
N GLY A 107 15.42 9.61 -0.34
CA GLY A 107 14.88 10.84 -0.91
C GLY A 107 14.30 11.83 0.11
N GLY A 108 14.24 11.46 1.40
CA GLY A 108 13.73 12.28 2.50
C GLY A 108 12.24 12.09 2.79
N THR A 109 11.58 11.12 2.16
CA THR A 109 10.16 10.81 2.35
C THR A 109 10.03 9.53 3.18
N ASN A 110 9.42 9.61 4.37
CA ASN A 110 9.12 8.43 5.16
C ASN A 110 7.73 7.94 4.82
N LEU A 111 7.66 6.76 4.20
CA LEU A 111 6.39 6.10 3.86
C LEU A 111 6.12 4.97 4.85
N THR A 112 4.86 4.84 5.24
CA THR A 112 4.32 3.60 5.79
C THR A 112 4.15 2.57 4.67
N ARG A 113 3.98 1.31 5.06
CA ARG A 113 3.71 0.22 4.09
C ARG A 113 2.44 0.48 3.28
N SER A 114 1.38 0.96 3.92
CA SER A 114 0.10 1.26 3.27
C SER A 114 0.23 2.36 2.21
N GLU A 115 0.97 3.43 2.53
CA GLU A 115 1.23 4.55 1.60
C GLU A 115 2.10 4.09 0.42
N ALA A 116 3.13 3.28 0.68
CA ALA A 116 3.97 2.70 -0.36
C ALA A 116 3.17 1.81 -1.32
N GLN A 117 2.34 0.91 -0.78
CA GLN A 117 1.48 0.04 -1.58
C GLN A 117 0.46 0.83 -2.42
N CYS A 118 -0.09 1.91 -1.88
CA CYS A 118 -0.96 2.81 -2.65
C CYS A 118 -0.19 3.50 -3.77
N ALA A 119 0.97 4.10 -3.44
CA ALA A 119 1.78 4.84 -4.39
C ALA A 119 2.27 3.96 -5.55
N ILE A 120 2.66 2.72 -5.27
CA ILE A 120 3.05 1.74 -6.30
C ILE A 120 1.90 1.52 -7.29
N ARG A 121 0.68 1.21 -6.82
CA ARG A 121 -0.47 0.99 -7.70
C ARG A 121 -0.85 2.23 -8.52
N ALA A 122 -0.74 3.41 -7.91
CA ALA A 122 -0.98 4.67 -8.61
C ALA A 122 0.03 4.88 -9.75
N LEU A 123 1.30 4.52 -9.54
CA LEU A 123 2.32 4.63 -10.59
C LEU A 123 2.06 3.69 -11.77
N GLU A 124 1.39 2.55 -11.56
CA GLU A 124 1.05 1.60 -12.62
C GLU A 124 -0.12 2.06 -13.50
N THR A 125 -1.04 2.85 -12.95
CA THR A 125 -2.26 3.28 -13.66
C THR A 125 -2.07 4.57 -14.45
N ASP A 126 -0.83 5.03 -14.64
CA ASP A 126 -0.51 6.39 -15.15
C ASP A 126 -1.25 7.47 -14.34
N ALA A 127 -1.34 7.29 -13.02
CA ALA A 127 -2.12 8.18 -12.18
C ALA A 127 -1.62 9.63 -12.24
N ASP A 128 -2.57 10.57 -12.25
CA ASP A 128 -2.26 11.99 -12.15
C ASP A 128 -1.68 12.31 -10.76
N GLU A 129 -0.94 13.43 -10.66
CA GLU A 129 -0.28 13.89 -9.43
C GLU A 129 -1.22 13.90 -8.21
N GLU A 130 -2.52 14.13 -8.42
CA GLU A 130 -3.55 14.14 -7.38
C GLU A 130 -3.79 12.77 -6.72
N GLU A 131 -3.68 11.67 -7.47
CA GLU A 131 -3.91 10.30 -6.96
C GLU A 131 -2.66 9.75 -6.26
N ILE A 132 -1.46 10.07 -6.76
CA ILE A 132 -0.22 9.83 -6.02
C ILE A 132 -0.21 10.67 -4.73
N LEU A 133 -0.64 11.92 -4.79
CA LEU A 133 -0.81 12.76 -3.61
C LEU A 133 -1.89 12.20 -2.68
N ALA A 134 -2.94 11.54 -3.17
CA ALA A 134 -3.94 10.87 -2.31
C ALA A 134 -3.36 9.66 -1.55
N CYS A 135 -2.35 8.99 -2.12
CA CYS A 135 -1.61 7.93 -1.43
C CYS A 135 -0.66 8.44 -0.35
N LEU A 136 -0.18 9.68 -0.50
CA LEU A 136 0.75 10.35 0.40
C LEU A 136 0.06 11.35 1.33
N SER A 137 -1.20 11.68 1.04
CA SER A 137 -1.97 12.61 1.82
C SER A 137 -2.53 11.85 3.01
N ASP A 138 -2.29 12.48 4.14
CA ASP A 138 -2.99 12.25 5.38
C ASP A 138 -4.47 12.74 5.26
N GLU A 139 -5.12 12.60 4.10
CA GLU A 139 -6.61 12.66 4.00
C GLU A 139 -7.25 11.34 4.47
N THR A 140 -6.47 10.54 5.21
CA THR A 140 -6.97 9.58 6.18
C THR A 140 -6.80 10.07 7.64
N LEU A 141 -6.46 11.35 7.88
CA LEU A 141 -6.60 12.00 9.21
C LEU A 141 -8.04 12.21 9.66
N ASP A 142 -9.04 11.96 8.82
CA ASP A 142 -10.41 11.80 9.31
C ASP A 142 -10.69 10.36 9.78
N SER A 143 -9.67 9.50 9.81
CA SER A 143 -9.70 8.14 10.38
C SER A 143 -8.44 7.76 11.17
N ILE A 144 -7.54 8.70 11.54
CA ILE A 144 -6.71 8.44 12.71
C ILE A 144 -7.66 8.53 13.90
N GLU A 145 -8.03 7.36 14.42
CA GLU A 145 -8.59 7.18 15.75
C GLU A 145 -7.91 8.17 16.71
N ASP A 146 -8.58 9.30 17.01
CA ASP A 146 -8.03 10.26 17.95
C ASP A 146 -7.98 9.51 19.29
N PRO A 147 -6.78 9.22 19.83
CA PRO A 147 -6.65 8.43 21.06
C PRO A 147 -7.37 9.10 22.24
N THR A 148 -7.62 10.40 22.15
CA THR A 148 -8.46 11.16 23.07
C THR A 148 -9.93 10.77 22.94
N ILE A 149 -10.46 10.70 21.72
CA ILE A 149 -11.85 10.28 21.43
C ILE A 149 -12.08 8.83 21.85
N ASP A 150 -11.11 7.95 21.63
CA ASP A 150 -11.18 6.56 22.09
C ASP A 150 -11.15 6.42 23.61
N LEU A 151 -10.23 7.14 24.25
CA LEU A 151 -10.12 7.16 25.70
C LEU A 151 -11.39 7.71 26.35
N LEU A 152 -11.94 8.80 25.80
CA LEU A 152 -13.18 9.40 26.26
C LEU A 152 -14.38 8.46 26.03
N SER A 153 -14.42 7.78 24.88
CA SER A 153 -15.45 6.77 24.56
C SER A 153 -15.41 5.58 25.52
N ASP A 154 -14.22 5.05 25.83
CA ASP A 154 -14.08 3.95 26.79
C ASP A 154 -14.46 4.37 28.20
N GLN A 155 -14.05 5.55 28.66
CA GLN A 155 -14.45 6.07 29.97
C GLN A 155 -15.96 6.34 30.05
N CYS A 156 -16.54 6.93 29.00
CA CYS A 156 -17.98 7.16 28.90
C CYS A 156 -18.76 5.84 28.96
N ARG A 157 -18.32 4.82 28.21
CA ARG A 157 -18.88 3.46 28.25
C ARG A 157 -18.80 2.83 29.64
N ARG A 158 -17.75 3.12 30.41
CA ARG A 158 -17.57 2.65 31.80
C ARG A 158 -18.40 3.45 32.82
N GLY A 159 -19.19 4.41 32.37
CA GLY A 159 -20.11 5.18 33.21
C GLY A 159 -19.54 6.51 33.74
N ASN A 160 -18.39 6.96 33.24
CA ASN A 160 -17.90 8.30 33.56
C ASN A 160 -18.68 9.34 32.73
N ASN A 161 -19.68 9.97 33.34
CA ASN A 161 -20.56 10.91 32.65
C ASN A 161 -19.85 12.22 32.26
N GLN A 162 -18.83 12.64 33.03
CA GLN A 162 -17.96 13.75 32.66
C GLN A 162 -17.20 13.44 31.36
N ALA A 163 -16.74 12.21 31.18
CA ALA A 163 -16.08 11.77 29.95
C ALA A 163 -17.06 11.70 28.76
N CYS A 164 -18.33 11.34 28.98
CA CYS A 164 -19.36 11.43 27.94
C CYS A 164 -19.59 12.87 27.48
N ASP A 165 -19.62 13.82 28.42
CA ASP A 165 -19.78 15.24 28.11
C ASP A 165 -18.56 15.80 27.37
N GLU A 166 -17.35 15.36 27.72
CA GLU A 166 -16.12 15.73 27.03
C GLU A 166 -16.03 15.09 25.64
N LEU A 167 -16.47 13.84 25.48
CA LEU A 167 -16.57 13.17 24.18
C LEU A 167 -17.47 13.94 23.21
N TYR A 168 -18.67 14.32 23.66
CA TYR A 168 -19.61 15.09 22.84
C TYR A 168 -19.04 16.43 22.36
N ARG A 169 -18.25 17.12 23.20
CA ARG A 169 -17.64 18.41 22.85
C ARG A 169 -16.39 18.30 21.97
N SER A 170 -15.68 17.18 22.08
CA SER A 170 -14.38 16.99 21.42
C SER A 170 -14.51 16.27 20.10
N ALA A 171 -15.52 15.41 19.95
CA ALA A 171 -15.78 14.70 18.71
C ALA A 171 -16.29 15.64 17.60
N PRO A 172 -16.03 15.33 16.32
CA PRO A 172 -16.60 16.06 15.20
C PRO A 172 -18.12 16.12 15.28
N GLU A 173 -18.70 17.28 14.97
CA GLU A 173 -20.14 17.49 15.03
C GLU A 173 -20.88 16.51 14.11
N GLY A 174 -21.88 15.82 14.65
CA GLY A 174 -22.68 14.84 13.89
C GLY A 174 -22.01 13.47 13.69
N SER A 175 -20.79 13.26 14.19
CA SER A 175 -20.16 11.93 14.22
C SER A 175 -20.86 10.97 15.18
N ASP A 176 -20.67 9.67 14.97
CA ASP A 176 -21.17 8.62 15.86
C ASP A 176 -20.64 8.81 17.30
N ALA A 177 -19.38 9.21 17.46
CA ALA A 177 -18.79 9.51 18.77
C ALA A 177 -19.48 10.71 19.45
N SER A 178 -19.80 11.76 18.70
CA SER A 178 -20.58 12.91 19.20
C SER A 178 -21.98 12.47 19.64
N ILE A 179 -22.70 11.70 18.83
CA ILE A 179 -24.04 11.18 19.16
C ILE A 179 -23.98 10.24 20.37
N TYR A 180 -22.96 9.39 20.43
CA TYR A 180 -22.73 8.47 21.55
C TYR A 180 -22.45 9.21 22.86
N GLY A 181 -21.65 10.28 22.83
CA GLY A 181 -21.43 11.18 23.97
C GLY A 181 -22.72 11.91 24.39
N MET A 182 -23.46 12.47 23.43
CA MET A 182 -24.71 13.21 23.65
C MET A 182 -25.78 12.36 24.36
N THR A 183 -25.87 11.07 24.01
CA THR A 183 -26.82 10.12 24.60
C THR A 183 -26.29 9.47 25.89
N CYS A 184 -25.15 9.94 26.41
CA CYS A 184 -24.50 9.39 27.59
C CYS A 184 -24.23 7.90 27.46
N ALA A 185 -23.62 7.49 26.34
CA ALA A 185 -23.49 6.09 25.95
C ALA A 185 -24.84 5.36 25.83
N ASN A 186 -25.81 5.97 25.13
CA ASN A 186 -27.17 5.47 24.90
C ASN A 186 -28.03 5.27 26.17
N ARG A 187 -27.68 5.93 27.28
CA ARG A 187 -28.47 5.89 28.53
C ARG A 187 -29.59 6.93 28.57
N LEU A 188 -29.46 7.99 27.77
CA LEU A 188 -30.46 9.04 27.59
C LEU A 188 -30.88 9.13 26.11
N PRO A 189 -32.12 9.57 25.82
CA PRO A 189 -32.51 9.87 24.45
C PRO A 189 -31.76 11.08 23.91
N GLU A 190 -31.68 11.21 22.58
CA GLU A 190 -31.11 12.39 21.93
C GLU A 190 -31.92 13.67 22.26
N GLY A 191 -31.24 14.82 22.32
CA GLY A 191 -31.89 16.11 22.45
C GLY A 191 -32.49 16.43 23.84
N THR A 192 -32.00 15.80 24.90
CA THR A 192 -32.43 16.04 26.29
C THR A 192 -32.14 17.46 26.80
N GLY A 193 -31.22 18.19 26.17
CA GLY A 193 -30.92 19.60 26.49
C GLY A 193 -30.10 19.81 27.77
N PHE A 194 -29.63 18.74 28.42
CA PHE A 194 -28.78 18.73 29.62
C PHE A 194 -27.47 17.97 29.36
N THR A 195 -26.47 18.14 30.22
CA THR A 195 -25.22 17.35 30.18
C THR A 195 -25.38 16.05 30.95
N CYS A 196 -24.63 15.02 30.56
CA CYS A 196 -24.65 13.70 31.16
C CYS A 196 -24.30 13.72 32.65
N PHE A 197 -23.31 14.52 33.05
CA PHE A 197 -22.91 14.63 34.45
C PHE A 197 -24.02 15.22 35.35
N ASP A 198 -24.77 16.20 34.85
CA ASP A 198 -25.83 16.83 35.64
C ASP A 198 -27.04 15.88 35.83
N GLU A 199 -27.33 15.04 34.84
CA GLU A 199 -28.47 14.11 34.88
C GLU A 199 -28.15 12.79 35.60
N LEU A 200 -26.93 12.27 35.46
CA LEU A 200 -26.58 10.91 35.88
C LEU A 200 -25.52 10.84 36.97
N GLY A 201 -24.92 11.97 37.36
CA GLY A 201 -23.85 12.08 38.38
C GLY A 201 -22.51 11.57 37.88
#